data_AF-A0A4U0T1M7-F1
#
_entry.id   AF-A0A4U0T1M7-F1
#
_cell.length_a   1.000
_cell.length_b   1.000
_cell.length_c   1.000
_cell.angle_alpha   90.00
_cell.angle_beta   90.00
_cell.angle_gamma   90.00
#
_symmetry.space_group_name_H-M   'P 1'
#
loop_
_entity.id
_entity.type
_entity.pdbx_description
1 polymer ?
#
loop_
_entity_poly.entity_id
_entity_poly.type
_entity_poly.pdbx_seq_one_letter_code
_entity_poly.pdbx_strand_id
1 'polypeptide(L)'
;MHVLIIGGGTRGMCLAHGLKKAGVSVAVYERYGSRRDGLYGYRLGIDPTGSRALNECLPPELFDTFVATCARDPRHFNVLTQSMRTTATFALPRARDAVNSERSVSAPVRPRVRPPLPPVFRGVFVCGIIMTRLQ
;
A
#
# COMPACT_ATOMS: atom_id res chain seq x y z
N MET A 1 -0.47 20.44 -24.00
CA MET A 1 -0.92 20.35 -22.59
C MET A 1 0.18 19.66 -21.78
N HIS A 2 0.52 20.18 -20.60
CA HIS A 2 1.51 19.58 -19.70
C HIS A 2 0.90 19.42 -18.30
N VAL A 3 0.96 18.22 -17.73
CA VAL A 3 0.33 17.89 -16.45
C VAL A 3 1.39 17.78 -15.37
N LEU A 4 1.16 18.47 -14.25
CA LEU A 4 2.00 18.38 -13.06
C LEU A 4 1.34 17.47 -12.02
N ILE A 5 2.08 16.48 -11.52
CA ILE A 5 1.65 15.59 -10.46
C ILE A 5 2.51 15.87 -9.24
N ILE A 6 1.88 16.18 -8.11
CA ILE A 6 2.56 16.39 -6.83
C ILE A 6 2.42 15.10 -6.00
N GLY A 7 3.52 14.37 -5.85
CA GLY A 7 3.60 13.09 -5.13
C GLY A 7 3.88 11.89 -6.04
N GLY A 8 5.03 11.24 -5.83
CA GLY A 8 5.50 10.03 -6.50
C GLY A 8 5.08 8.72 -5.81
N GLY A 9 3.93 8.73 -5.13
CA GLY A 9 3.33 7.53 -4.53
C GLY A 9 2.68 6.61 -5.57
N THR A 10 2.13 5.47 -5.14
CA THR A 10 1.51 4.47 -6.03
C THR A 10 0.48 5.06 -6.99
N ARG A 11 -0.42 5.90 -6.48
CA ARG A 11 -1.46 6.56 -7.28
C ARG A 11 -0.89 7.59 -8.27
N GLY A 12 0.06 8.42 -7.82
CA GLY A 12 0.68 9.45 -8.66
C GLY A 12 1.49 8.86 -9.81
N MET A 13 2.25 7.79 -9.54
CA MET A 13 2.99 7.06 -10.57
C MET A 13 2.05 6.33 -11.55
N CYS A 14 0.97 5.70 -11.06
CA CYS A 14 -0.04 5.08 -11.92
C CYS A 14 -0.61 6.10 -12.91
N LEU A 15 -1.02 7.28 -12.41
CA LEU A 15 -1.53 8.36 -13.26
C LEU A 15 -0.47 8.86 -14.25
N ALA A 16 0.78 9.06 -13.80
CA ALA A 16 1.88 9.50 -14.66
C ALA A 16 2.12 8.52 -15.82
N HIS A 17 2.10 7.21 -15.55
CA HIS A 17 2.23 6.19 -16.57
C HIS A 17 1.05 6.20 -17.55
N GLY A 18 -0.19 6.30 -17.05
CA GLY A 18 -1.38 6.40 -17.90
C GLY A 18 -1.36 7.64 -18.82
N LEU A 19 -1.01 8.81 -18.28
CA LEU A 19 -0.87 10.04 -19.06
C LEU A 19 0.25 9.94 -20.11
N LYS A 20 1.40 9.39 -19.73
CA LYS A 20 2.51 9.17 -20.65
C LYS A 20 2.11 8.22 -21.79
N LYS A 21 1.38 7.15 -21.48
CA LYS A 21 0.85 6.18 -22.46
C LYS A 21 -0.15 6.83 -23.41
N ALA A 22 -0.93 7.80 -22.94
CA ALA A 22 -1.85 8.60 -23.76
C ALA A 22 -1.15 9.73 -24.57
N GLY A 23 0.17 9.83 -24.54
CA GLY A 23 0.92 10.88 -25.25
C GLY A 23 0.87 12.26 -24.60
N VAL A 24 0.43 12.36 -23.34
CA VAL A 24 0.37 13.61 -22.59
C VAL A 24 1.69 13.86 -21.87
N SER A 25 2.26 15.05 -22.05
CA SER A 25 3.46 15.47 -21.33
C SER A 25 3.17 15.59 -19.83
N VAL A 26 4.00 14.96 -18.99
CA VAL A 26 3.81 14.90 -17.54
C VAL A 26 5.12 15.10 -16.78
N ALA A 27 5.06 15.81 -15.66
CA ALA A 27 6.15 15.90 -14.69
C ALA A 27 5.62 15.52 -13.29
N VAL A 28 6.40 14.73 -12.56
CA VAL A 28 6.08 14.30 -11.19
C VAL A 28 7.06 14.94 -10.23
N TYR A 29 6.54 15.69 -9.26
CA TYR A 29 7.32 16.29 -8.18
C TYR A 29 7.08 15.50 -6.91
N GLU A 30 8.10 14.80 -6.43
CA GLU A 30 8.07 14.12 -5.14
C GLU A 30 8.99 14.88 -4.18
N ARG A 31 8.54 15.01 -2.93
CA ARG A 31 9.30 15.65 -1.85
C ARG A 31 10.61 14.92 -1.56
N TYR A 32 10.63 13.60 -1.77
CA TYR A 32 11.77 12.74 -1.41
C TYR A 32 12.50 12.20 -2.64
N GLY A 33 13.83 12.28 -2.63
CA GLY A 33 14.68 11.86 -3.75
C GLY A 33 14.93 10.36 -3.87
N SER A 34 14.67 9.55 -2.83
CA SER A 34 14.92 8.10 -2.86
C SER A 34 13.79 7.28 -2.22
N ARG A 35 13.47 6.12 -2.82
CA ARG A 35 12.51 5.15 -2.26
C ARG A 35 13.08 4.33 -1.09
N ARG A 36 14.40 4.38 -0.84
CA ARG A 36 15.08 3.58 0.20
C ARG A 36 14.91 4.13 1.61
N ASP A 37 14.30 5.31 1.72
CA ASP A 37 14.17 6.01 2.99
C ASP A 37 13.01 5.50 3.87
N GLY A 38 12.22 4.52 3.42
CA GLY A 38 11.06 3.98 4.15
C GLY A 38 11.24 2.52 4.61
N LEU A 39 10.89 2.25 5.88
CA LEU A 39 10.69 0.90 6.40
C LEU A 39 9.41 0.30 5.78
N TYR A 40 9.45 -0.95 5.32
CA TYR A 40 8.26 -1.68 4.88
C TYR A 40 7.44 -2.14 6.09
N GLY A 41 6.78 -1.19 6.76
CA GLY A 41 6.09 -1.43 8.03
C GLY A 41 4.66 -1.97 7.89
N TYR A 42 4.09 -1.95 6.68
CA TYR A 42 2.71 -2.39 6.44
C TYR A 42 2.50 -2.84 4.98
N ARG A 43 1.38 -3.55 4.75
CA ARG A 43 0.93 -3.93 3.41
C ARG A 43 -0.25 -3.09 2.97
N LEU A 44 -0.26 -2.72 1.70
CA LEU A 44 -1.35 -2.04 1.02
C LEU A 44 -2.21 -3.08 0.31
N GLY A 45 -3.50 -3.09 0.64
CA GLY A 45 -4.51 -3.80 -0.14
C GLY A 45 -4.84 -3.02 -1.41
N ILE A 46 -4.81 -3.69 -2.54
CA ILE A 46 -5.22 -3.20 -3.85
C ILE A 46 -6.47 -3.99 -4.23
N ASP A 47 -7.60 -3.30 -4.30
CA ASP A 47 -8.85 -3.90 -4.72
C ASP A 47 -8.82 -4.24 -6.24
N PRO A 48 -9.81 -4.99 -6.75
CA PRO A 48 -9.90 -5.32 -8.18
C PRO A 48 -9.92 -4.11 -9.11
N THR A 49 -10.49 -2.97 -8.69
CA THR A 49 -10.52 -1.74 -9.50
C THR A 49 -9.13 -1.12 -9.59
N GLY A 50 -8.39 -1.09 -8.49
CA GLY A 50 -7.00 -0.66 -8.45
C GLY A 50 -6.09 -1.55 -9.30
N SER A 51 -6.28 -2.87 -9.25
CA SER A 51 -5.54 -3.82 -10.08
C SER A 51 -5.79 -3.60 -11.57
N ARG A 52 -7.04 -3.35 -11.98
CA ARG A 52 -7.38 -2.96 -13.38
C ARG A 52 -6.72 -1.66 -13.79
N ALA A 53 -6.82 -0.62 -12.96
CA ALA A 53 -6.21 0.67 -13.26
C ALA A 53 -4.69 0.55 -13.44
N LEU A 54 -4.01 -0.23 -12.60
CA LEU A 54 -2.59 -0.52 -12.74
C LEU A 54 -2.28 -1.26 -14.06
N ASN A 55 -3.08 -2.28 -14.40
CA ASN A 55 -2.91 -3.01 -15.66
C ASN A 55 -3.09 -2.13 -16.90
N GLU A 56 -4.04 -1.20 -16.86
CA GLU A 56 -4.30 -0.28 -17.98
C GLU A 56 -3.23 0.81 -18.11
N CYS A 57 -2.75 1.32 -16.98
CA CYS A 57 -1.82 2.46 -16.95
C CYS A 57 -0.36 2.05 -17.12
N LEU A 58 0.06 0.90 -16.56
CA LEU A 58 1.45 0.49 -16.55
C LEU A 58 1.86 -0.21 -17.86
N PRO A 59 3.16 -0.13 -18.25
CA PRO A 59 3.76 -1.10 -19.15
C PRO A 59 3.58 -2.53 -18.65
N PRO A 60 3.40 -3.53 -19.56
CA PRO A 60 3.16 -4.92 -19.16
C PRO A 60 4.22 -5.47 -18.19
N GLU A 61 5.49 -5.22 -18.47
CA GLU A 61 6.63 -5.63 -17.63
C GLU A 61 6.57 -5.11 -16.18
N LEU A 62 6.06 -3.89 -15.98
CA LEU A 62 5.91 -3.30 -14.65
C LEU A 62 4.68 -3.87 -13.93
N PHE A 63 3.61 -4.17 -14.67
CA PHE A 63 2.45 -4.86 -14.11
C PHE A 63 2.80 -6.30 -13.69
N ASP A 64 3.54 -7.03 -14.52
CA ASP A 64 4.01 -8.39 -14.19
C ASP A 64 4.91 -8.38 -12.95
N THR A 65 5.80 -7.39 -12.83
CA THR A 65 6.62 -7.18 -11.64
C THR A 65 5.77 -6.90 -10.40
N PHE A 66 4.72 -6.08 -10.53
CA PHE A 66 3.76 -5.81 -9.45
C PHE A 66 3.09 -7.12 -9.00
N VAL A 67 2.54 -7.92 -9.91
CA VAL A 67 1.88 -9.19 -9.59
C VAL A 67 2.87 -10.17 -8.94
N ALA A 68 4.09 -10.27 -9.46
CA ALA A 68 5.12 -11.16 -8.93
C ALA A 68 5.58 -10.81 -7.51
N THR A 69 5.44 -9.53 -7.11
CA THR A 69 5.84 -9.04 -5.78
C THR A 69 4.69 -8.98 -4.77
N CYS A 70 3.46 -9.27 -5.19
CA CYS A 70 2.31 -9.37 -4.29
C CYS A 70 2.42 -10.59 -3.36
N ALA A 71 1.82 -10.48 -2.19
CA ALA A 71 1.64 -11.60 -1.28
C ALA A 71 0.79 -12.70 -1.93
N ARG A 72 1.07 -13.95 -1.56
CA ARG A 72 0.26 -15.11 -1.96
C ARG A 72 -1.14 -15.00 -1.35
N ASP A 73 -2.13 -15.39 -2.14
CA ASP A 73 -3.52 -15.37 -1.70
C ASP A 73 -3.75 -16.37 -0.55
N PRO A 74 -4.39 -15.97 0.55
CA PRO A 74 -4.67 -16.87 1.65
C PRO A 74 -5.69 -17.92 1.21
N ARG A 75 -5.41 -19.19 1.51
CA ARG A 75 -6.33 -20.30 1.19
C ARG A 75 -7.38 -20.55 2.27
N HIS A 76 -7.07 -20.14 3.50
CA HIS A 76 -7.89 -20.42 4.67
C HIS A 76 -7.88 -19.21 5.60
N PHE A 77 -9.03 -18.96 6.22
CA PHE A 77 -9.16 -18.10 7.38
C PHE A 77 -9.26 -19.00 8.63
N ASN A 78 -8.30 -18.89 9.55
CA ASN A 78 -8.26 -19.71 10.76
C ASN A 78 -8.62 -18.85 11.97
N VAL A 79 -9.54 -19.34 12.78
CA VAL A 79 -9.86 -18.79 14.10
C VAL A 79 -9.09 -19.59 15.13
N LEU A 80 -8.18 -18.94 15.84
CA LEU A 80 -7.30 -19.54 16.82
C LEU A 80 -7.67 -19.07 18.23
N THR A 81 -7.45 -19.91 19.23
CA THR A 81 -7.47 -19.52 20.65
C THR A 81 -6.18 -18.79 21.03
N GLN A 82 -6.13 -18.20 22.23
CA GLN A 82 -4.91 -17.58 22.78
C GLN A 82 -3.72 -18.56 22.88
N SER A 83 -3.98 -19.87 22.94
CA SER A 83 -2.96 -20.91 22.97
C SER A 83 -2.63 -21.45 21.57
N MET A 84 -2.98 -20.71 20.51
CA MET A 84 -2.76 -21.05 19.09
C MET A 84 -3.44 -22.36 18.66
N ARG A 85 -4.46 -22.83 19.39
CA ARG A 85 -5.25 -23.99 18.97
C ARG A 85 -6.31 -23.54 17.98
N THR A 86 -6.48 -24.28 16.88
CA THR A 86 -7.49 -23.95 15.87
C THR A 86 -8.88 -24.31 16.38
N THR A 87 -9.79 -23.33 16.40
CA THR A 87 -11.20 -23.49 16.76
C THR A 87 -12.05 -23.70 15.52
N ALA A 88 -11.77 -22.96 14.45
CA ALA A 88 -12.47 -23.07 13.17
C ALA A 88 -11.55 -22.72 12.01
N THR A 89 -11.77 -23.36 10.87
CA THR A 89 -11.09 -23.07 9.61
C THR A 89 -12.12 -22.90 8.51
N PHE A 90 -12.04 -21.77 7.81
CA PHE A 90 -12.91 -21.45 6.70
C PHE A 90 -12.06 -21.44 5.42
N ALA A 91 -12.46 -22.22 4.42
CA ALA A 91 -11.83 -22.16 3.11
C ALA A 91 -12.16 -20.82 2.45
N LEU A 92 -11.15 -20.12 1.96
CA LEU A 92 -11.34 -18.89 1.21
C LEU A 92 -11.43 -19.21 -0.29
N PRO A 93 -12.29 -18.50 -1.04
CA PRO A 93 -12.31 -18.62 -2.50
C PRO A 93 -10.94 -18.36 -3.08
N ARG A 94 -10.54 -19.15 -4.09
CA ARG A 94 -9.31 -18.86 -4.82
C ARG A 94 -9.46 -17.56 -5.60
N ALA A 95 -8.42 -16.72 -5.57
CA ALA A 95 -8.28 -15.59 -6.46
C ALA A 95 -8.45 -16.05 -7.92
N ARG A 96 -9.25 -15.31 -8.69
CA ARG A 96 -9.67 -15.72 -10.05
C ARG A 96 -8.59 -15.43 -11.09
N ASP A 97 -7.98 -14.25 -11.03
CA ASP A 97 -6.92 -13.82 -11.95
C ASP A 97 -6.09 -12.64 -11.38
N ALA A 98 -5.05 -12.23 -12.11
CA ALA A 98 -4.14 -11.16 -11.71
C ALA A 98 -4.76 -9.75 -11.61
N VAL A 99 -5.86 -9.51 -12.33
CA VAL A 99 -6.41 -8.17 -12.57
C VAL A 99 -7.68 -7.90 -11.76
N ASN A 100 -8.47 -8.94 -11.49
CA ASN A 100 -9.79 -8.90 -10.86
C ASN A 100 -9.78 -9.42 -9.42
N SER A 101 -8.61 -9.75 -8.88
CA SER A 101 -8.46 -10.21 -7.49
C SER A 101 -7.86 -9.12 -6.62
N GLU A 102 -8.21 -9.16 -5.33
CA GLU A 102 -7.56 -8.34 -4.32
C GLU A 102 -6.09 -8.76 -4.18
N ARG A 103 -5.19 -7.77 -4.06
CA ARG A 103 -3.75 -7.98 -3.96
C ARG A 103 -3.18 -7.26 -2.75
N SER A 104 -2.24 -7.88 -2.06
CA SER A 104 -1.54 -7.26 -0.94
C SER A 104 -0.09 -7.03 -1.34
N VAL A 105 0.35 -5.77 -1.38
CA VAL A 105 1.72 -5.39 -1.74
C VAL A 105 2.39 -4.67 -0.58
N SER A 106 3.69 -4.90 -0.38
CA SER A 106 4.46 -4.19 0.62
C SER A 106 4.57 -2.71 0.25
N ALA A 107 4.20 -1.82 1.17
CA ALA A 107 4.28 -0.39 0.95
C ALA A 107 5.43 0.21 1.79
N PRO A 108 6.25 1.10 1.23
CA PRO A 108 7.22 1.82 2.02
C PRO A 108 6.49 2.82 2.94
N VAL A 109 6.80 2.79 4.24
CA VAL A 109 6.42 3.84 5.18
C VAL A 109 7.69 4.49 5.70
N ARG A 110 7.75 5.82 5.67
CA ARG A 110 8.75 6.52 6.46
C ARG A 110 8.07 7.14 7.68
N PRO A 111 8.57 6.91 8.90
CA PRO A 111 8.06 7.60 10.07
C PRO A 111 8.19 9.11 9.83
N ARG A 112 7.09 9.83 10.08
CA ARG A 112 7.06 11.28 10.01
C ARG A 112 7.95 11.81 11.12
N VAL A 113 9.21 12.14 10.82
CA VAL A 113 10.03 12.93 11.74
C VAL A 113 9.41 14.32 11.75
N ARG A 114 8.53 14.57 12.71
CA ARG A 114 8.06 15.92 12.99
C ARG A 114 9.27 16.70 13.51
N PRO A 115 9.62 17.87 12.97
CA PRO A 115 10.52 18.76 13.67
C PRO A 115 9.93 19.02 15.07
N PRO A 116 10.76 19.23 16.11
CA PRO A 116 10.26 19.57 17.43
C PRO A 116 9.32 20.77 17.29
N LEU A 117 8.07 20.60 17.71
CA LEU A 117 7.12 21.71 17.75
C LEU A 117 7.69 22.73 18.75
N PRO A 118 7.68 24.05 18.43
CA PRO A 118 7.91 25.05 19.45
C PRO A 118 6.87 24.87 20.57
N PRO A 119 7.18 25.24 21.82
CA PRO A 119 6.29 25.04 22.96
C PRO A 119 5.03 25.91 22.79
N VAL A 120 3.98 25.34 22.21
CA VAL A 120 2.63 25.92 22.19
C VAL A 120 1.67 24.88 22.76
N PHE A 121 1.16 25.22 23.95
CA PHE A 121 0.05 24.66 24.72
C PHE A 121 -0.35 23.20 24.47
N ARG A 122 -0.05 22.37 25.47
CA ARG A 122 -0.58 21.01 25.63
C ARG A 122 -2.10 21.04 25.80
N GLY A 123 -2.81 20.58 24.78
CA GLY A 123 -4.15 20.01 24.90
C GLY A 123 -4.15 18.68 24.16
N VAL A 124 -3.76 17.58 24.82
CA VAL A 124 -3.82 16.24 24.24
C VAL A 124 -5.06 15.55 24.76
N PHE A 125 -6.00 15.35 23.85
CA PHE A 125 -7.15 14.47 23.97
C PHE A 125 -6.65 13.03 24.11
N VAL A 126 -6.91 12.39 25.25
CA VAL A 126 -6.58 11.00 25.51
C VAL A 126 -7.62 10.11 24.82
N CYS A 127 -7.24 9.44 23.73
CA CYS A 127 -7.94 8.26 23.24
C CYS A 127 -7.08 7.04 23.63
N GLY A 128 -7.61 6.25 24.56
CA GLY A 128 -6.92 5.13 25.18
C GLY A 128 -6.65 3.99 24.21
N ILE A 129 -5.40 3.53 24.19
CA ILE A 129 -5.02 2.20 23.71
C ILE A 129 -4.31 1.52 24.89
N ILE A 130 -4.92 0.43 25.34
CA ILE A 130 -4.40 -0.49 26.35
C ILE A 130 -3.11 -1.12 25.82
N MET A 131 -1.98 -0.85 26.46
CA MET A 131 -0.75 -1.63 26.31
C MET A 131 -0.75 -2.73 27.36
N THR A 132 -0.90 -3.99 26.94
CA THR A 132 -0.53 -5.16 27.75
C THR A 132 0.98 -5.26 27.81
N ARG A 133 1.54 -5.13 29.03
CA ARG A 133 2.92 -5.51 29.36
C ARG A 133 3.03 -7.03 29.37
N LEU A 134 4.00 -7.56 28.65
CA LEU A 134 4.60 -8.87 28.93
C LEU A 134 5.49 -8.72 30.17
N GLN A 135 5.14 -9.43 31.24
CA GLN A 135 6.09 -10.08 32.13
C GLN A 135 5.84 -11.58 32.04
#